data_AF-A0A956LL67-F1
#
_entry.id   AF-A0A956LL67-F1
#
_cell.length_a   1.000
_cell.length_b   1.000
_cell.length_c   1.000
_cell.angle_alpha   90.00
_cell.angle_beta   90.00
_cell.angle_gamma   90.00
#
_symmetry.space_group_name_H-M   'P 1'
#
loop_
_entity.id
_entity.type
_entity.pdbx_description
1 polymer ?
#
loop_
_entity_poly.entity_id
_entity_poly.type
_entity_poly.pdbx_seq_one_letter_code
_entity_poly.pdbx_strand_id
1 'polypeptide(L)'
;MTRRRARTRRAQRSAGGEYSLDVAQQLLEGYGRDPQITDWVDSLEIFVVPLVNPDGNSAFIERSHWFTRKNGRDCDGDGVLDPFEGVDINRNYPFGWSEAGSSARCTSRRFHGPAAGSEPETRAMMQLAERQRFAASISFHTVGTVIFWPYGVPSATHPEPDVAKAIAGALIAGAPEQPNGRRYTQRHGLYPVSGGAHDWLMHAHGTIAFILEGSNHNPPMPVRSEAVVSTRPVWKALLDHVAGGPRISGHVRDEQGRPIAAEVTVAEITLSAGERWTARPRDGRFDRVLHRAGRYTIEASAPGFAVARERVRLGERPATVELVLSRE
;
A
#
# COMPACT_ATOMS: atom_id res chain seq x y z
N MET A 1 32.98 24.42 -27.11
CA MET A 1 32.78 23.91 -25.73
C MET A 1 31.29 23.75 -25.44
N THR A 2 30.66 22.63 -25.81
CA THR A 2 29.19 22.47 -25.68
C THR A 2 28.77 21.02 -25.41
N ARG A 3 29.52 20.29 -24.55
CA ARG A 3 29.15 18.92 -24.13
C ARG A 3 28.91 18.73 -22.63
N ARG A 4 28.92 19.79 -21.80
CA ARG A 4 28.78 19.66 -20.33
C ARG A 4 27.36 19.86 -19.76
N ARG A 5 26.38 20.38 -20.51
CA ARG A 5 25.01 20.60 -19.98
C ARG A 5 24.02 19.44 -20.16
N ALA A 6 24.37 18.41 -20.93
CA ALA A 6 23.50 17.24 -21.13
C ALA A 6 23.62 16.17 -20.03
N ARG A 7 24.72 16.15 -19.26
CA ARG A 7 24.96 15.12 -18.23
C ARG A 7 24.22 15.37 -16.91
N THR A 8 23.89 16.62 -16.57
CA THR A 8 23.24 16.95 -15.29
C THR A 8 21.71 16.80 -15.30
N ARG A 9 21.07 16.71 -16.48
CA ARG A 9 19.61 16.48 -16.58
C ARG A 9 19.20 15.01 -16.53
N ARG A 10 20.12 14.08 -16.78
CA ARG A 10 19.90 12.62 -16.63
C ARG A 10 19.86 12.14 -15.16
N ALA A 11 20.11 13.03 -14.20
CA ALA A 11 20.33 12.67 -12.80
C ALA A 11 19.08 12.81 -11.89
N GLN A 12 17.94 13.23 -12.42
CA GLN A 12 16.68 13.16 -11.67
C GLN A 12 16.04 11.79 -11.95
N ARG A 13 16.46 10.75 -11.24
CA ARG A 13 15.67 9.51 -11.14
C ARG A 13 14.54 9.74 -10.13
N SER A 14 13.39 9.12 -10.26
CA SER A 14 12.41 9.15 -9.17
C SER A 14 13.01 8.45 -7.94
N ALA A 15 13.06 9.11 -6.78
CA ALA A 15 13.54 8.47 -5.54
C ALA A 15 12.58 7.37 -5.03
N GLY A 16 11.36 7.28 -5.58
CA GLY A 16 10.37 6.24 -5.23
C GLY A 16 10.95 4.83 -5.25
N GLY A 17 11.63 4.46 -6.33
CA GLY A 17 12.25 3.13 -6.44
C GLY A 17 13.49 2.95 -5.55
N GLU A 18 14.18 4.03 -5.21
CA GLU A 18 15.32 3.99 -4.29
C GLU A 18 14.87 3.71 -2.85
N TYR A 19 13.71 4.21 -2.43
CA TYR A 19 13.13 3.86 -1.12
C TYR A 19 12.86 2.36 -1.01
N SER A 20 12.23 1.75 -2.01
CA SER A 20 11.97 0.30 -2.03
C SER A 20 13.26 -0.53 -2.09
N LEU A 21 14.25 -0.10 -2.88
CA LEU A 21 15.55 -0.77 -2.92
C LEU A 21 16.32 -0.64 -1.61
N ASP A 22 16.21 0.50 -0.92
CA ASP A 22 16.78 0.68 0.43
C ASP A 22 16.16 -0.30 1.42
N VAL A 23 14.83 -0.49 1.41
CA VAL A 23 14.16 -1.51 2.23
C VAL A 23 14.77 -2.89 1.96
N ALA A 24 14.85 -3.31 0.70
CA ALA A 24 15.43 -4.61 0.34
C ALA A 24 16.89 -4.74 0.82
N GLN A 25 17.69 -3.70 0.60
CA GLN A 25 19.08 -3.68 1.03
C GLN A 25 19.21 -3.80 2.55
N GLN A 26 18.43 -3.03 3.32
CA GLN A 26 18.46 -3.08 4.77
C GLN A 26 18.07 -4.45 5.32
N LEU A 27 17.03 -5.08 4.76
CA LEU A 27 16.60 -6.41 5.18
C LEU A 27 17.67 -7.47 4.86
N LEU A 28 18.25 -7.45 3.67
CA LEU A 28 19.25 -8.43 3.24
C LEU A 28 20.58 -8.28 3.99
N GLU A 29 21.06 -7.05 4.18
CA GLU A 29 22.32 -6.80 4.87
C GLU A 29 22.23 -6.97 6.39
N GLY A 30 21.04 -6.77 6.95
CA GLY A 30 20.75 -6.88 8.37
C GLY A 30 20.40 -8.30 8.82
N TYR A 31 19.91 -9.18 7.94
CA TYR A 31 19.56 -10.54 8.30
C TYR A 31 20.76 -11.32 8.88
N GLY A 32 20.59 -11.90 10.07
CA GLY A 32 21.64 -12.61 10.81
C GLY A 32 22.67 -11.69 11.50
N ARG A 33 22.51 -10.36 11.43
CA ARG A 33 23.39 -9.37 12.07
C ARG A 33 22.65 -8.46 13.03
N ASP A 34 21.50 -7.95 12.60
CA ASP A 34 20.60 -7.12 13.39
C ASP A 34 19.47 -8.02 13.91
N PRO A 35 19.30 -8.17 15.25
CA PRO A 35 18.29 -9.05 15.82
C PRO A 35 16.86 -8.68 15.42
N GLN A 36 16.56 -7.38 15.28
CA GLN A 36 15.21 -6.91 14.93
C GLN A 36 14.90 -7.20 13.47
N ILE A 37 15.85 -6.95 12.57
CA ILE A 37 15.70 -7.29 11.14
C ILE A 37 15.57 -8.80 10.96
N THR A 38 16.35 -9.57 11.73
CA THR A 38 16.28 -11.04 11.70
C THR A 38 14.89 -11.53 12.12
N ASP A 39 14.34 -10.99 13.22
CA ASP A 39 12.99 -11.31 13.67
C ASP A 39 11.92 -10.96 12.62
N TRP A 40 12.01 -9.80 11.97
CA TRP A 40 11.06 -9.45 10.89
C TRP A 40 11.13 -10.44 9.73
N VAL A 41 12.34 -10.81 9.27
CA VAL A 41 12.51 -11.72 8.13
C VAL A 41 12.07 -13.15 8.47
N ASP A 42 12.28 -13.60 9.71
CA ASP A 42 11.87 -14.94 10.15
C ASP A 42 10.35 -15.03 10.42
N SER A 43 9.70 -13.92 10.79
CA SER A 43 8.29 -13.90 11.20
C SER A 43 7.30 -13.39 10.14
N LEU A 44 7.78 -12.71 9.09
CA LEU A 44 6.95 -12.10 8.06
C LEU A 44 7.30 -12.59 6.65
N GLU A 45 6.30 -12.65 5.78
CA GLU A 45 6.52 -12.73 4.34
C GLU A 45 6.55 -11.30 3.76
N ILE A 46 7.76 -10.81 3.43
CA ILE A 46 7.97 -9.43 3.01
C ILE A 46 8.12 -9.37 1.49
N PHE A 47 7.24 -8.61 0.83
CA PHE A 47 7.29 -8.36 -0.61
C PHE A 47 7.82 -6.96 -0.88
N VAL A 48 8.89 -6.88 -1.66
CA VAL A 48 9.43 -5.60 -2.16
C VAL A 48 9.26 -5.57 -3.69
N VAL A 49 8.46 -4.62 -4.18
CA VAL A 49 8.32 -4.33 -5.62
C VAL A 49 9.07 -3.03 -5.89
N PRO A 50 10.30 -3.08 -6.45
CA PRO A 50 11.13 -1.88 -6.59
C PRO A 50 10.52 -0.80 -7.48
N LEU A 51 9.79 -1.20 -8.52
CA LEU A 51 9.21 -0.28 -9.48
C LEU A 51 7.97 -0.88 -10.14
N VAL A 52 6.81 -0.29 -9.89
CA VAL A 52 5.53 -0.70 -10.49
C VAL A 52 5.37 -0.18 -11.92
N ASN A 53 5.96 0.98 -12.24
CA ASN A 53 5.85 1.66 -13.54
C ASN A 53 7.23 1.80 -14.21
N PRO A 54 7.81 0.71 -14.74
CA PRO A 54 9.13 0.76 -15.38
C PRO A 54 9.13 1.59 -16.67
N ASP A 55 8.09 1.48 -17.49
CA ASP A 55 8.00 2.16 -18.79
C ASP A 55 7.87 3.68 -18.63
N GLY A 56 7.00 4.11 -17.72
CA GLY A 56 6.88 5.52 -17.34
C GLY A 56 8.16 6.10 -16.75
N ASN A 57 8.86 5.33 -15.90
CA ASN A 57 10.14 5.76 -15.36
C ASN A 57 11.23 5.85 -16.44
N SER A 58 11.25 4.92 -17.40
CA SER A 58 12.15 4.99 -18.56
C SER A 58 11.86 6.23 -19.41
N ALA A 59 10.59 6.49 -19.74
CA ALA A 59 10.19 7.69 -20.49
C ALA A 59 10.56 8.98 -19.75
N PHE A 60 10.38 9.02 -18.43
CA PHE A 60 10.77 10.14 -17.59
C PHE A 60 12.29 10.43 -17.64
N ILE A 61 13.13 9.39 -17.55
CA ILE A 61 14.59 9.50 -17.51
C ILE A 61 15.17 9.79 -18.90
N GLU A 62 14.71 9.06 -19.92
CA GLU A 62 15.36 9.01 -21.23
C GLU A 62 14.79 10.02 -22.21
N ARG A 63 13.50 10.36 -22.09
CA ARG A 63 12.81 11.25 -23.02
C ARG A 63 12.59 12.63 -22.41
N SER A 64 11.79 12.72 -21.35
CA SER A 64 11.42 14.01 -20.76
C SER A 64 10.81 13.90 -19.37
N HIS A 65 11.13 14.83 -18.49
CA HIS A 65 10.49 14.95 -17.17
C HIS A 65 8.98 15.26 -17.25
N TRP A 66 8.48 15.65 -18.43
CA TRP A 66 7.06 15.88 -18.69
C TRP A 66 6.24 14.58 -18.76
N PHE A 67 6.86 13.41 -18.97
CA PHE A 67 6.16 12.10 -18.89
C PHE A 67 5.62 11.78 -17.47
N THR A 68 5.97 12.60 -16.47
CA THR A 68 5.42 12.60 -15.10
C THR A 68 5.18 11.21 -14.49
N ARG A 69 3.98 10.94 -13.96
CA ARG A 69 3.57 9.70 -13.26
C ARG A 69 2.91 8.69 -14.20
N LYS A 70 2.96 8.91 -15.52
CA LYS A 70 2.22 8.14 -16.51
C LYS A 70 2.94 6.84 -16.86
N ASN A 71 2.21 5.80 -17.27
CA ASN A 71 2.82 4.54 -17.70
C ASN A 71 3.28 4.52 -19.16
N GLY A 72 3.09 5.63 -19.91
CA GLY A 72 3.50 5.67 -21.31
C GLY A 72 2.66 4.79 -22.23
N ARG A 73 1.39 4.54 -21.89
CA ARG A 73 0.40 3.99 -22.82
C ARG A 73 0.17 4.97 -23.98
N ASP A 74 0.33 4.48 -25.21
CA ASP A 74 -0.13 5.14 -26.44
C ASP A 74 -1.67 5.10 -26.49
N CYS A 75 -2.28 6.28 -26.54
CA CYS A 75 -3.73 6.40 -26.46
C CYS A 75 -4.41 6.65 -27.80
N ASP A 76 -3.70 7.21 -28.78
CA ASP A 76 -4.24 7.52 -30.10
C ASP A 76 -3.82 6.49 -31.17
N GLY A 77 -2.87 5.61 -30.83
CA GLY A 77 -2.44 4.48 -31.65
C GLY A 77 -1.51 4.89 -32.79
N ASP A 78 -0.89 6.08 -32.71
CA ASP A 78 0.04 6.57 -33.72
C ASP A 78 1.47 5.99 -33.57
N GLY A 79 1.73 5.27 -32.47
CA GLY A 79 3.02 4.68 -32.15
C GLY A 79 4.06 5.67 -31.58
N VAL A 80 3.66 6.91 -31.30
CA VAL A 80 4.52 8.01 -30.86
C VAL A 80 4.08 8.50 -29.48
N LEU A 81 4.79 8.04 -28.44
CA LEU A 81 4.52 8.48 -27.08
C LEU A 81 4.81 9.98 -26.88
N ASP A 82 3.75 10.77 -26.69
CA ASP A 82 3.83 12.17 -26.25
C ASP A 82 3.94 12.26 -24.71
N PRO A 83 4.72 13.21 -24.14
CA PRO A 83 4.77 13.46 -22.71
C PRO A 83 3.43 13.63 -21.97
N PHE A 84 2.34 13.97 -22.65
CA PHE A 84 1.01 14.13 -22.07
C PHE A 84 0.16 12.85 -22.09
N GLU A 85 0.60 11.83 -22.83
CA GLU A 85 -0.09 10.55 -22.92
C GLU A 85 0.23 9.59 -21.78
N GLY A 86 -0.55 8.52 -21.72
CA GLY A 86 -0.42 7.47 -20.74
C GLY A 86 -1.37 7.61 -19.55
N VAL A 87 -1.52 6.49 -18.84
CA VAL A 87 -2.43 6.37 -17.71
C VAL A 87 -1.70 6.71 -16.42
N ASP A 88 -2.34 7.49 -15.54
CA ASP A 88 -1.90 7.63 -14.16
C ASP A 88 -2.36 6.38 -13.40
N ILE A 89 -1.44 5.43 -13.20
CA ILE A 89 -1.76 4.14 -12.58
C ILE A 89 -2.23 4.29 -11.11
N ASN A 90 -1.97 5.44 -10.46
CA ASN A 90 -2.55 5.77 -9.15
C ASN A 90 -3.96 6.40 -9.26
N ARG A 91 -4.64 6.21 -10.40
CA ARG A 91 -6.06 6.50 -10.64
C ARG A 91 -6.78 5.34 -11.32
N ASN A 92 -6.11 4.21 -11.50
CA ASN A 92 -6.57 3.10 -12.33
C ASN A 92 -7.13 1.92 -11.52
N TYR A 93 -7.13 1.98 -10.18
CA TYR A 93 -7.68 0.90 -9.34
C TYR A 93 -9.21 0.99 -9.24
N PRO A 94 -9.93 -0.14 -9.02
CA PRO A 94 -11.40 -0.18 -9.09
C PRO A 94 -12.16 0.65 -8.06
N PHE A 95 -11.67 0.73 -6.82
CA PHE A 95 -12.43 1.40 -5.75
C PHE A 95 -12.43 2.92 -5.95
N GLY A 96 -13.64 3.50 -6.01
CA GLY A 96 -13.85 4.91 -6.32
C GLY A 96 -13.44 5.30 -7.74
N TRP A 97 -13.17 4.36 -8.66
CA TRP A 97 -12.59 4.68 -9.96
C TRP A 97 -13.41 5.75 -10.70
N SER A 98 -12.71 6.75 -11.24
CA SER A 98 -13.32 7.90 -11.94
C SER A 98 -14.16 8.89 -11.10
N GLU A 99 -14.32 8.72 -9.79
CA GLU A 99 -15.23 9.58 -9.01
C GLU A 99 -14.70 11.01 -8.80
N ALA A 100 -13.43 11.17 -8.41
CA ALA A 100 -12.85 12.48 -8.11
C ALA A 100 -11.36 12.56 -8.45
N GLY A 101 -10.88 13.78 -8.73
CA GLY A 101 -9.47 14.00 -9.04
C GLY A 101 -8.93 13.20 -10.23
N SER A 102 -9.81 12.86 -11.18
CA SER A 102 -9.56 11.98 -12.31
C SER A 102 -10.00 12.65 -13.63
N SER A 103 -9.70 12.03 -14.79
CA SER A 103 -10.10 12.52 -16.11
C SER A 103 -10.17 11.37 -17.11
N ALA A 104 -11.11 11.45 -18.06
CA ALA A 104 -11.22 10.50 -19.18
C ALA A 104 -10.42 10.93 -20.43
N ARG A 105 -9.81 12.12 -20.42
CA ARG A 105 -9.03 12.62 -21.56
C ARG A 105 -7.61 12.07 -21.48
N CYS A 106 -7.13 11.36 -22.50
CA CYS A 106 -5.80 10.74 -22.45
C CYS A 106 -4.68 11.74 -22.14
N THR A 107 -4.68 12.90 -22.79
CA THR A 107 -3.67 13.96 -22.59
C THR A 107 -3.73 14.64 -21.22
N SER A 108 -4.66 14.24 -20.35
CA SER A 108 -4.75 14.76 -18.99
C SER A 108 -3.72 14.08 -18.10
N ARG A 109 -3.02 14.88 -17.28
CA ARG A 109 -2.18 14.37 -16.17
C ARG A 109 -2.92 13.48 -15.19
N ARG A 110 -4.26 13.53 -15.17
CA ARG A 110 -5.15 12.74 -14.31
C ARG A 110 -5.90 11.65 -15.07
N PHE A 111 -5.48 11.35 -16.32
CA PHE A 111 -6.10 10.28 -17.11
C PHE A 111 -6.07 8.95 -16.34
N HIS A 112 -7.25 8.40 -16.06
CA HIS A 112 -7.45 7.23 -15.19
C HIS A 112 -7.47 5.89 -15.95
N GLY A 113 -7.28 5.92 -17.27
CA GLY A 113 -7.37 4.75 -18.17
C GLY A 113 -8.76 4.57 -18.79
N PRO A 114 -8.92 3.71 -19.80
CA PRO A 114 -10.23 3.46 -20.42
C PRO A 114 -11.22 2.73 -19.50
N ALA A 115 -10.73 2.03 -18.48
CA ALA A 115 -11.54 1.32 -17.49
C ALA A 115 -10.73 1.13 -16.19
N ALA A 116 -11.41 0.83 -15.08
CA ALA A 116 -10.77 0.34 -13.87
C ALA A 116 -9.94 -0.92 -14.18
N GLY A 117 -8.69 -0.95 -13.72
CA GLY A 117 -7.76 -2.07 -13.94
C GLY A 117 -7.41 -2.28 -15.41
N SER A 118 -7.48 -1.25 -16.25
CA SER A 118 -7.14 -1.37 -17.67
C SER A 118 -5.65 -1.64 -17.92
N GLU A 119 -4.79 -1.17 -17.03
CA GLU A 119 -3.33 -1.19 -17.25
C GLU A 119 -2.68 -2.49 -16.75
N PRO A 120 -1.72 -3.05 -17.49
CA PRO A 120 -1.06 -4.29 -17.12
C PRO A 120 -0.35 -4.21 -15.76
N GLU A 121 0.22 -3.06 -15.40
CA GLU A 121 0.88 -2.83 -14.11
C GLU A 121 -0.13 -2.88 -12.97
N THR A 122 -1.27 -2.21 -13.13
CA THR A 122 -2.38 -2.24 -12.17
C THR A 122 -2.89 -3.66 -12.00
N ARG A 123 -3.12 -4.39 -13.11
CA ARG A 123 -3.57 -5.79 -13.08
C ARG A 123 -2.57 -6.70 -12.38
N ALA A 124 -1.27 -6.52 -12.61
CA ALA A 124 -0.23 -7.31 -11.97
C ALA A 124 -0.24 -7.12 -10.44
N MET A 125 -0.34 -5.87 -9.97
CA MET A 125 -0.43 -5.56 -8.54
C MET A 125 -1.74 -6.04 -7.90
N MET A 126 -2.86 -5.90 -8.61
CA MET A 126 -4.15 -6.45 -8.16
C MET A 126 -4.06 -7.96 -8.00
N GLN A 127 -3.58 -8.68 -9.02
CA GLN A 127 -3.42 -10.13 -8.94
C GLN A 127 -2.47 -10.57 -7.82
N LEU A 128 -1.40 -9.80 -7.57
CA LEU A 128 -0.51 -10.07 -6.46
C LEU A 128 -1.23 -9.92 -5.10
N ALA A 129 -1.99 -8.84 -4.91
CA ALA A 129 -2.77 -8.60 -3.70
C ALA A 129 -3.88 -9.65 -3.50
N GLU A 130 -4.57 -10.05 -4.57
CA GLU A 130 -5.58 -11.11 -4.53
C GLU A 130 -5.00 -12.46 -4.11
N ARG A 131 -3.79 -12.78 -4.61
CA ARG A 131 -3.07 -14.01 -4.28
C ARG A 131 -2.53 -14.03 -2.87
N GLN A 132 -2.04 -12.90 -2.35
CA GLN A 132 -1.32 -12.86 -1.08
C GLN A 132 -2.15 -12.37 0.11
N ARG A 133 -3.14 -11.49 -0.10
CA ARG A 133 -3.96 -10.86 0.94
C ARG A 133 -3.11 -10.22 2.03
N PHE A 134 -2.39 -9.16 1.67
CA PHE A 134 -1.43 -8.50 2.54
C PHE A 134 -2.07 -7.97 3.83
N ALA A 135 -1.38 -8.11 4.96
CA ALA A 135 -1.78 -7.50 6.23
C ALA A 135 -1.62 -5.96 6.20
N ALA A 136 -0.53 -5.48 5.59
CA ALA A 136 -0.23 -4.06 5.43
C ALA A 136 0.59 -3.79 4.17
N SER A 137 0.64 -2.52 3.73
CA SER A 137 1.41 -2.09 2.55
C SER A 137 1.87 -0.63 2.67
N ILE A 138 3.01 -0.30 2.06
CA ILE A 138 3.43 1.09 1.80
C ILE A 138 3.73 1.23 0.30
N SER A 139 3.10 2.23 -0.33
CA SER A 139 3.49 2.74 -1.64
C SER A 139 4.33 4.00 -1.47
N PHE A 140 5.58 3.99 -1.92
CA PHE A 140 6.48 5.14 -1.75
C PHE A 140 6.34 6.17 -2.88
N HIS A 141 6.21 7.44 -2.49
CA HIS A 141 6.01 8.58 -3.36
C HIS A 141 6.97 9.75 -2.97
N THR A 142 7.01 10.83 -3.76
CA THR A 142 8.04 11.91 -3.66
C THR A 142 7.50 13.34 -3.79
N VAL A 143 6.21 13.57 -3.49
CA VAL A 143 5.51 14.86 -3.57
C VAL A 143 4.82 15.19 -2.25
N GLY A 144 5.58 15.22 -1.16
CA GLY A 144 5.11 15.60 0.17
C GLY A 144 6.01 15.10 1.29
N THR A 145 5.74 15.53 2.51
CA THR A 145 6.33 14.90 3.71
C THR A 145 5.16 14.43 4.57
N VAL A 146 4.48 13.42 4.07
CA VAL A 146 3.13 13.02 4.50
C VAL A 146 2.97 11.51 4.38
N ILE A 147 2.33 10.88 5.35
CA ILE A 147 1.74 9.55 5.19
C ILE A 147 0.24 9.70 4.89
N PHE A 148 -0.23 9.10 3.80
CA PHE A 148 -1.65 8.99 3.52
C PHE A 148 -2.20 7.65 3.97
N TRP A 149 -3.35 7.71 4.62
CA TRP A 149 -4.13 6.56 5.05
C TRP A 149 -5.52 6.54 4.37
N PRO A 150 -6.08 5.37 4.09
CA PRO A 150 -7.35 5.23 3.40
C PRO A 150 -8.53 5.59 4.32
N TYR A 151 -9.65 6.12 3.81
CA TYR A 151 -9.92 6.35 2.40
C TYR A 151 -9.60 7.77 1.94
N GLY A 152 -8.93 7.89 0.79
CA GLY A 152 -8.76 9.16 0.07
C GLY A 152 -9.91 9.53 -0.86
N VAL A 153 -10.79 8.56 -1.17
CA VAL A 153 -11.99 8.76 -1.98
C VAL A 153 -13.05 9.53 -1.17
N PRO A 154 -13.58 10.67 -1.69
CA PRO A 154 -14.54 11.49 -0.93
C PRO A 154 -15.87 10.82 -0.57
N SER A 155 -16.32 9.85 -1.35
CA SER A 155 -17.59 9.14 -1.17
C SER A 155 -17.51 8.04 -0.10
N ALA A 156 -16.30 7.65 0.32
CA ALA A 156 -16.10 6.53 1.21
C ALA A 156 -16.23 6.95 2.67
N THR A 157 -17.08 6.24 3.41
CA THR A 157 -17.16 6.38 4.87
C THR A 157 -16.04 5.57 5.51
N HIS A 158 -15.31 6.19 6.44
CA HIS A 158 -14.23 5.52 7.15
C HIS A 158 -14.75 4.48 8.14
N PRO A 159 -13.99 3.39 8.39
CA PRO A 159 -14.28 2.48 9.48
C PRO A 159 -14.25 3.18 10.84
N GLU A 160 -15.06 2.71 11.79
CA GLU A 160 -15.05 3.20 13.18
C GLU A 160 -14.78 2.04 14.15
N PRO A 161 -13.68 2.08 14.93
CA PRO A 161 -12.61 3.09 14.89
C PRO A 161 -11.73 2.97 13.63
N ASP A 162 -11.17 4.10 13.19
CA ASP A 162 -10.25 4.13 12.05
C ASP A 162 -8.84 3.64 12.46
N VAL A 163 -8.62 2.34 12.25
CA VAL A 163 -7.35 1.66 12.53
C VAL A 163 -6.21 2.20 11.67
N ALA A 164 -6.45 2.49 10.40
CA ALA A 164 -5.40 2.93 9.48
C ALA A 164 -4.88 4.32 9.87
N LYS A 165 -5.79 5.25 10.21
CA LYS A 165 -5.44 6.57 10.76
C LYS A 165 -4.61 6.47 12.04
N ALA A 166 -5.03 5.62 12.98
CA ALA A 166 -4.33 5.46 14.24
C ALA A 166 -2.90 4.92 14.04
N ILE A 167 -2.74 3.90 13.19
CA ILE A 167 -1.43 3.34 12.85
C ILE A 167 -0.58 4.39 12.12
N ALA A 168 -1.12 5.11 11.13
CA ALA A 168 -0.39 6.15 10.41
C ALA A 168 0.22 7.20 11.36
N GLY A 169 -0.53 7.61 12.39
CA GLY A 169 -0.04 8.50 13.43
C GLY A 169 1.13 7.93 14.24
N ALA A 170 1.06 6.64 14.60
CA ALA A 170 2.14 5.96 15.32
C ALA A 170 3.40 5.82 14.46
N LEU A 171 3.27 5.48 13.17
CA LEU A 171 4.40 5.28 12.27
C LEU A 171 5.26 6.54 12.08
N ILE A 172 4.64 7.72 12.08
CA ILE A 172 5.35 8.99 11.89
C ILE A 172 5.85 9.62 13.19
N ALA A 173 5.45 9.10 14.36
CA ALA A 173 5.82 9.69 15.65
C ALA A 173 7.34 9.65 15.91
N GLY A 174 8.01 8.58 15.45
CA GLY A 174 9.46 8.41 15.52
C GLY A 174 10.24 8.89 14.29
N ALA A 175 9.55 9.48 13.30
CA ALA A 175 10.19 9.84 12.05
C ALA A 175 11.02 11.14 12.19
N PRO A 176 12.24 11.19 11.62
CA PRO A 176 13.10 12.36 11.70
C PRO A 176 12.55 13.49 10.81
N GLU A 177 13.10 14.67 11.02
CA GLU A 177 12.94 15.77 10.07
C GLU A 177 13.64 15.42 8.75
N GLN A 178 13.01 15.73 7.62
CA GLN A 178 13.61 15.58 6.30
C GLN A 178 14.73 16.61 6.08
N PRO A 179 15.67 16.39 5.14
CA PRO A 179 16.73 17.36 4.82
C PRO A 179 16.23 18.76 4.44
N ASN A 180 14.96 18.90 4.06
CA ASN A 180 14.31 20.16 3.75
C ASN A 180 13.67 20.85 4.97
N GLY A 181 13.89 20.35 6.18
CA GLY A 181 13.35 20.89 7.43
C GLY A 181 11.91 20.50 7.76
N ARG A 182 11.27 19.63 6.96
CA ARG A 182 9.87 19.25 7.16
C ARG A 182 9.73 17.98 7.97
N ARG A 183 8.76 17.97 8.89
CA ARG A 183 8.34 16.78 9.63
C ARG A 183 7.22 16.06 8.90
N TYR A 184 7.15 14.75 9.10
CA TYR A 184 6.04 13.95 8.61
C TYR A 184 4.73 14.38 9.27
N THR A 185 3.69 14.47 8.46
CA THR A 185 2.31 14.64 8.90
C THR A 185 1.47 13.48 8.39
N GLN A 186 0.27 13.29 8.91
CA GLN A 186 -0.68 12.31 8.39
C GLN A 186 -1.92 12.99 7.82
N ARG A 187 -2.47 12.45 6.74
CA ARG A 187 -3.71 12.92 6.10
C ARG A 187 -4.41 11.72 5.46
N HIS A 188 -5.71 11.80 5.19
CA HIS A 188 -6.37 10.87 4.28
C HIS A 188 -6.42 11.40 2.83
N GLY A 189 -6.07 12.66 2.62
CA GLY A 189 -5.89 13.25 1.28
C GLY A 189 -5.38 14.69 1.35
N LEU A 190 -4.75 15.16 0.28
CA LEU A 190 -4.46 16.60 0.06
C LEU A 190 -5.54 17.28 -0.79
N TYR A 191 -6.11 16.50 -1.70
CA TYR A 191 -7.17 16.85 -2.63
C TYR A 191 -7.88 15.53 -3.01
N PRO A 192 -9.11 15.58 -3.53
CA PRO A 192 -9.82 14.39 -3.95
C PRO A 192 -8.98 13.55 -4.94
N VAL A 193 -8.82 12.27 -4.64
CA VAL A 193 -8.12 11.29 -5.47
C VAL A 193 -8.92 10.00 -5.41
N SER A 194 -9.24 9.44 -6.57
CA SER A 194 -9.91 8.15 -6.62
C SER A 194 -9.21 7.16 -7.56
N GLY A 195 -9.46 5.87 -7.34
CA GLY A 195 -8.77 4.79 -8.05
C GLY A 195 -7.31 4.61 -7.63
N GLY A 196 -6.98 4.92 -6.37
CA GLY A 196 -5.67 4.67 -5.79
C GLY A 196 -5.53 3.24 -5.25
N ALA A 197 -4.30 2.71 -5.25
CA ALA A 197 -4.03 1.35 -4.77
C ALA A 197 -4.35 1.17 -3.28
N HIS A 198 -3.96 2.13 -2.44
CA HIS A 198 -4.17 2.10 -0.99
C HIS A 198 -5.66 1.97 -0.60
N ASP A 199 -6.53 2.76 -1.22
CA ASP A 199 -7.97 2.68 -0.98
C ASP A 199 -8.55 1.34 -1.43
N TRP A 200 -8.16 0.88 -2.63
CA TRP A 200 -8.62 -0.42 -3.14
C TRP A 200 -8.16 -1.59 -2.27
N LEU A 201 -6.90 -1.59 -1.81
CA LEU A 201 -6.35 -2.62 -0.92
C LEU A 201 -7.11 -2.70 0.41
N MET A 202 -7.41 -1.54 1.01
CA MET A 202 -8.23 -1.47 2.23
C MET A 202 -9.64 -1.98 1.97
N HIS A 203 -10.32 -1.46 0.94
CA HIS A 203 -11.69 -1.83 0.63
C HIS A 203 -11.85 -3.31 0.29
N ALA A 204 -10.98 -3.84 -0.58
CA ALA A 204 -11.10 -5.20 -1.09
C ALA A 204 -10.63 -6.26 -0.09
N HIS A 205 -9.62 -5.96 0.75
CA HIS A 205 -8.89 -6.99 1.51
C HIS A 205 -8.70 -6.68 2.99
N GLY A 206 -8.99 -5.45 3.44
CA GLY A 206 -8.69 -5.01 4.80
C GLY A 206 -7.19 -4.81 5.03
N THR A 207 -6.42 -4.67 3.96
CA THR A 207 -4.98 -4.36 4.04
C THR A 207 -4.82 -2.95 4.58
N ILE A 208 -4.04 -2.79 5.66
CA ILE A 208 -3.64 -1.47 6.15
C ILE A 208 -2.59 -0.88 5.18
N ALA A 209 -3.06 -0.15 4.18
CA ALA A 209 -2.25 0.32 3.06
C ALA A 209 -2.01 1.82 3.13
N PHE A 210 -0.75 2.25 3.07
CA PHE A 210 -0.37 3.66 3.12
C PHE A 210 0.29 4.13 1.82
N ILE A 211 0.18 5.42 1.55
CA ILE A 211 1.13 6.11 0.67
C ILE A 211 2.11 6.88 1.55
N LEU A 212 3.41 6.63 1.40
CA LEU A 212 4.43 7.43 2.06
C LEU A 212 5.06 8.40 1.07
N GLU A 213 4.73 9.67 1.19
CA GLU A 213 5.46 10.74 0.53
C GLU A 213 6.77 10.99 1.29
N GLY A 214 7.87 10.42 0.79
CA GLY A 214 9.17 10.44 1.46
C GLY A 214 9.84 11.81 1.45
N SER A 215 9.51 12.68 0.50
CA SER A 215 10.13 14.00 0.34
C SER A 215 9.21 14.98 -0.37
N ASN A 216 9.29 16.27 -0.03
CA ASN A 216 8.36 17.29 -0.58
C ASN A 216 8.39 17.40 -2.11
N HIS A 217 9.54 17.13 -2.70
CA HIS A 217 9.75 16.92 -4.13
C HIS A 217 10.78 15.80 -4.30
N ASN A 218 10.93 15.28 -5.52
CA ASN A 218 12.01 14.34 -5.84
C ASN A 218 13.37 14.94 -5.42
N PRO A 219 14.09 14.32 -4.47
CA PRO A 219 15.24 14.96 -3.82
C PRO A 219 16.41 15.05 -4.82
N PRO A 220 17.13 16.18 -4.87
CA PRO A 220 18.32 16.28 -5.70
C PRO A 220 19.43 15.39 -5.15
N MET A 221 20.35 14.95 -6.02
CA MET A 221 21.42 14.01 -5.66
C MET A 221 22.18 14.32 -4.36
N PRO A 222 22.52 15.58 -4.02
CA PRO A 222 23.29 15.87 -2.80
C PRO A 222 22.60 15.48 -1.49
N VAL A 223 21.25 15.46 -1.44
CA VAL A 223 20.47 15.14 -0.23
C VAL A 223 19.62 13.87 -0.41
N ARG A 224 19.81 13.15 -1.52
CA ARG A 224 18.97 12.01 -1.91
C ARG A 224 19.12 10.85 -0.93
N SER A 225 20.35 10.49 -0.56
CA SER A 225 20.58 9.43 0.42
C SER A 225 19.99 9.77 1.79
N GLU A 226 20.11 11.02 2.23
CA GLU A 226 19.51 11.47 3.50
C GLU A 226 17.98 11.39 3.44
N ALA A 227 17.37 11.77 2.31
CA ALA A 227 15.93 11.64 2.08
C ALA A 227 15.45 10.18 1.99
N VAL A 228 16.32 9.25 1.59
CA VAL A 228 16.03 7.79 1.63
C VAL A 228 16.09 7.28 3.06
N VAL A 229 17.19 7.58 3.77
CA VAL A 229 17.41 7.17 5.15
C VAL A 229 16.31 7.66 6.08
N SER A 230 15.80 8.88 5.86
CA SER A 230 14.74 9.47 6.68
C SER A 230 13.39 8.75 6.59
N THR A 231 13.16 7.92 5.56
CA THR A 231 11.97 7.06 5.47
C THR A 231 12.07 5.81 6.34
N ARG A 232 13.29 5.41 6.76
CA ARG A 232 13.54 4.15 7.45
C ARG A 232 12.72 3.98 8.73
N PRO A 233 12.66 4.96 9.64
CA PRO A 233 11.89 4.80 10.86
C PRO A 233 10.40 4.52 10.61
N VAL A 234 9.83 5.07 9.53
CA VAL A 234 8.41 4.89 9.20
C VAL A 234 8.12 3.45 8.75
N TRP A 235 8.89 2.91 7.79
CA TRP A 235 8.63 1.55 7.31
C TRP A 235 9.07 0.49 8.33
N LYS A 236 10.11 0.76 9.12
CA LYS A 236 10.53 -0.11 10.23
C LYS A 236 9.44 -0.20 11.29
N ALA A 237 8.85 0.93 11.67
CA ALA A 237 7.72 0.95 12.61
C ALA A 237 6.51 0.15 12.10
N LEU A 238 6.30 0.09 10.77
CA LEU A 238 5.24 -0.74 10.21
C LEU A 238 5.57 -2.23 10.34
N LEU A 239 6.81 -2.63 10.07
CA LEU A 239 7.24 -4.02 10.26
C LEU A 239 7.13 -4.42 11.73
N ASP A 240 7.54 -3.56 12.67
CA ASP A 240 7.37 -3.78 14.11
C ASP A 240 5.90 -3.97 14.48
N HIS A 241 5.03 -3.10 13.99
CA HIS A 241 3.60 -3.17 14.28
C HIS A 241 2.98 -4.46 13.73
N VAL A 242 3.38 -4.90 12.53
CA VAL A 242 2.83 -6.11 11.91
C VAL A 242 3.42 -7.38 12.54
N ALA A 243 4.70 -7.39 12.90
CA ALA A 243 5.37 -8.55 13.50
C ALA A 243 4.96 -8.76 14.97
N GLY A 244 5.02 -7.70 15.79
CA GLY A 244 4.82 -7.79 17.24
C GLY A 244 3.58 -7.06 17.76
N GLY A 245 3.00 -6.16 16.99
CA GLY A 245 1.87 -5.34 17.44
C GLY A 245 0.51 -6.06 17.47
N PRO A 246 -0.55 -5.33 17.85
CA PRO A 246 -1.91 -5.87 17.90
C PRO A 246 -2.37 -6.33 16.50
N ARG A 247 -2.46 -7.65 16.32
CA ARG A 247 -2.95 -8.29 15.09
C ARG A 247 -3.64 -9.60 15.45
N ILE A 248 -4.73 -9.91 14.77
CA ILE A 248 -5.36 -11.24 14.78
C ILE A 248 -5.08 -11.86 13.42
N SER A 249 -4.46 -13.03 13.40
CA SER A 249 -4.24 -13.82 12.18
C SER A 249 -4.79 -15.23 12.38
N GLY A 250 -4.97 -15.99 11.32
CA GLY A 250 -5.51 -17.33 11.45
C GLY A 250 -5.92 -17.95 10.14
N HIS A 251 -6.57 -19.10 10.22
CA HIS A 251 -7.24 -19.72 9.08
C HIS A 251 -8.72 -19.91 9.33
N VAL A 252 -9.50 -19.89 8.25
CA VAL A 252 -10.89 -20.33 8.24
C VAL A 252 -10.99 -21.65 7.48
N ARG A 253 -11.54 -22.67 8.14
CA ARG A 253 -11.68 -24.03 7.59
C ARG A 253 -13.08 -24.59 7.85
N ASP A 254 -13.46 -25.61 7.09
CA ASP A 254 -14.59 -26.47 7.48
C ASP A 254 -14.16 -27.53 8.51
N GLU A 255 -15.13 -28.31 8.98
CA GLU A 255 -14.91 -29.43 9.90
C GLU A 255 -14.00 -30.54 9.33
N GLN A 256 -13.78 -30.57 8.01
CA GLN A 256 -12.84 -31.48 7.35
C GLN A 256 -11.45 -30.86 7.16
N GLY A 257 -11.22 -29.65 7.69
CA GLY A 257 -9.95 -28.94 7.60
C GLY A 257 -9.68 -28.27 6.25
N ARG A 258 -10.65 -28.24 5.32
CA ARG A 258 -10.51 -27.60 4.01
C ARG A 258 -10.66 -26.09 4.16
N PRO A 259 -9.86 -25.27 3.46
CA PRO A 259 -9.93 -23.83 3.57
C PRO A 259 -11.23 -23.25 3.01
N ILE A 260 -11.76 -22.21 3.64
CA ILE A 260 -12.93 -21.47 3.17
C ILE A 260 -12.56 -20.00 2.97
N ALA A 261 -12.94 -19.43 1.83
CA ALA A 261 -12.86 -17.99 1.56
C ALA A 261 -14.00 -17.23 2.25
N ALA A 262 -14.16 -17.39 3.56
CA ALA A 262 -15.21 -16.77 4.36
C ALA A 262 -14.94 -15.28 4.54
N GLU A 263 -15.99 -14.47 4.69
CA GLU A 263 -15.86 -13.10 5.19
C GLU A 263 -15.37 -13.16 6.64
N VAL A 264 -14.36 -12.35 6.98
CA VAL A 264 -13.75 -12.29 8.31
C VAL A 264 -13.74 -10.86 8.81
N THR A 265 -14.51 -10.59 9.87
CA THR A 265 -14.71 -9.26 10.45
C THR A 265 -14.28 -9.22 11.92
N VAL A 266 -14.00 -8.01 12.41
CA VAL A 266 -13.76 -7.74 13.83
C VAL A 266 -14.98 -6.98 14.35
N ALA A 267 -15.75 -7.56 15.27
CA ALA A 267 -17.04 -7.02 15.70
C ALA A 267 -16.95 -5.60 16.27
N GLU A 268 -15.79 -5.24 16.82
CA GLU A 268 -15.52 -3.92 17.39
C GLU A 268 -15.16 -2.85 16.32
N ILE A 269 -15.16 -3.21 15.04
CA ILE A 269 -14.94 -2.29 13.91
C ILE A 269 -16.18 -2.27 13.02
N THR A 270 -16.78 -1.10 12.88
CA THR A 270 -17.89 -0.88 11.95
C THR A 270 -17.33 -0.53 10.57
N LEU A 271 -17.65 -1.35 9.56
CA LEU A 271 -17.33 -1.12 8.16
C LEU A 271 -18.52 -0.46 7.46
N SER A 272 -18.27 0.57 6.66
CA SER A 272 -19.32 1.46 6.12
C SER A 272 -19.17 1.82 4.64
N ALA A 273 -18.13 1.32 3.97
CA ALA A 273 -17.89 1.57 2.54
C ALA A 273 -18.26 0.37 1.66
N GLY A 274 -18.90 -0.67 2.23
CA GLY A 274 -19.28 -1.89 1.51
C GLY A 274 -18.17 -2.94 1.45
N GLU A 275 -17.20 -2.85 2.37
CA GLU A 275 -16.10 -3.78 2.47
C GLU A 275 -16.55 -5.23 2.69
N ARG A 276 -15.89 -6.17 2.01
CA ARG A 276 -16.06 -7.62 2.22
C ARG A 276 -14.70 -8.28 2.30
N TRP A 277 -14.12 -8.29 3.50
CA TRP A 277 -12.78 -8.81 3.69
C TRP A 277 -12.82 -10.31 3.92
N THR A 278 -12.38 -11.08 2.93
CA THR A 278 -12.39 -12.53 3.02
C THR A 278 -11.06 -13.11 3.50
N ALA A 279 -11.12 -14.32 4.06
CA ALA A 279 -9.99 -15.22 4.12
C ALA A 279 -9.48 -15.56 2.71
N ARG A 280 -8.19 -15.87 2.63
CA ARG A 280 -7.47 -16.17 1.39
C ARG A 280 -7.93 -17.52 0.84
N PRO A 281 -8.42 -17.61 -0.42
CA PRO A 281 -9.01 -18.85 -0.92
C PRO A 281 -8.11 -20.08 -0.91
N ARG A 282 -6.78 -19.90 -1.07
CA ARG A 282 -5.84 -21.02 -1.24
C ARG A 282 -5.64 -21.84 0.04
N ASP A 283 -5.73 -21.20 1.20
CA ASP A 283 -5.34 -21.77 2.50
C ASP A 283 -6.22 -21.32 3.67
N GLY A 284 -7.21 -20.46 3.43
CA GLY A 284 -8.11 -19.94 4.45
C GLY A 284 -7.46 -18.85 5.30
N ARG A 285 -6.23 -18.40 4.98
CA ARG A 285 -5.52 -17.45 5.85
C ARG A 285 -6.17 -16.08 5.85
N PHE A 286 -6.24 -15.45 7.02
CA PHE A 286 -6.58 -14.03 7.15
C PHE A 286 -5.63 -13.33 8.12
N ASP A 287 -5.55 -12.01 7.98
CA ASP A 287 -4.81 -11.13 8.87
C ASP A 287 -5.65 -9.86 9.10
N ARG A 288 -5.83 -9.46 10.36
CA ARG A 288 -6.53 -8.25 10.82
C ARG A 288 -5.62 -7.47 11.74
N VAL A 289 -4.97 -6.45 11.19
CA VAL A 289 -4.10 -5.55 11.93
C VAL A 289 -4.97 -4.56 12.72
N LEU A 290 -4.59 -4.28 13.96
CA LEU A 290 -5.33 -3.44 14.90
C LEU A 290 -4.41 -2.39 15.52
N HIS A 291 -4.95 -1.28 15.99
CA HIS A 291 -4.12 -0.15 16.45
C HIS A 291 -3.74 -0.24 17.94
N ARG A 292 -4.42 -1.06 18.74
CA ARG A 292 -4.18 -1.16 20.19
C ARG A 292 -4.50 -2.52 20.77
N ALA A 293 -3.85 -2.83 21.89
CA ALA A 293 -4.22 -3.94 22.76
C ALA A 293 -5.69 -3.80 23.23
N GLY A 294 -6.33 -4.93 23.50
CA GLY A 294 -7.75 -4.94 23.82
C GLY A 294 -8.38 -6.33 23.77
N ARG A 295 -9.69 -6.37 23.96
CA ARG A 295 -10.50 -7.56 23.71
C ARG A 295 -11.25 -7.34 22.42
N TYR A 296 -11.19 -8.33 21.55
CA TYR A 296 -11.79 -8.29 20.23
C TYR A 296 -12.55 -9.59 19.97
N THR A 297 -13.57 -9.53 19.13
CA THR A 297 -14.32 -10.67 18.65
C THR A 297 -14.12 -10.79 17.16
N ILE A 298 -13.45 -11.86 16.74
CA ILE A 298 -13.28 -12.18 15.32
C ILE A 298 -14.44 -13.09 14.90
N GLU A 299 -15.08 -12.76 13.78
CA GLU A 299 -16.19 -13.52 13.21
C GLU A 299 -15.83 -13.98 11.81
N ALA A 300 -16.16 -15.23 11.47
CA ALA A 300 -16.09 -15.74 10.12
C ALA A 300 -17.47 -16.20 9.66
N SER A 301 -17.86 -15.82 8.44
CA SER A 301 -19.15 -16.19 7.84
C SER A 301 -19.00 -16.56 6.37
N ALA A 302 -19.75 -17.57 5.94
CA ALA A 302 -19.84 -18.00 4.55
C ALA A 302 -21.24 -18.55 4.26
N PRO A 303 -21.77 -18.41 3.03
CA PRO A 303 -23.08 -18.96 2.68
C PRO A 303 -23.18 -20.47 2.95
N GLY A 304 -24.23 -20.89 3.67
CA GLY A 304 -24.48 -22.30 4.01
C GLY A 304 -23.69 -22.81 5.23
N PHE A 305 -23.10 -21.92 6.02
CA PHE A 305 -22.39 -22.23 7.25
C PHE A 305 -22.86 -21.34 8.40
N ALA A 306 -22.91 -21.92 9.60
CA ALA A 306 -23.12 -21.17 10.82
C ALA A 306 -21.92 -20.24 11.07
N VAL A 307 -22.19 -19.03 11.58
CA VAL A 307 -21.13 -18.05 11.86
C VAL A 307 -20.22 -18.56 12.99
N ALA A 308 -18.92 -18.67 12.70
CA ALA A 308 -17.90 -18.94 13.71
C ALA A 308 -17.47 -17.64 14.39
N ARG A 309 -17.27 -17.68 15.71
CA ARG A 309 -16.86 -16.52 16.51
C ARG A 309 -15.83 -16.93 17.54
N GLU A 310 -14.80 -16.10 17.70
CA GLU A 310 -13.81 -16.27 18.76
C GLU A 310 -13.51 -14.94 19.45
N ARG A 311 -13.42 -14.98 20.78
CA ARG A 311 -13.03 -13.81 21.58
C ARG A 311 -11.54 -13.89 21.90
N VAL A 312 -10.81 -12.87 21.47
CA VAL A 312 -9.36 -12.79 21.58
C VAL A 312 -8.96 -11.62 22.47
N ARG A 313 -7.92 -11.80 23.28
CA ARG A 313 -7.30 -10.70 24.03
C ARG A 313 -5.93 -10.41 23.43
N LEU A 314 -5.78 -9.23 22.84
CA LEU A 314 -4.51 -8.71 22.37
C LEU A 314 -3.80 -7.96 23.49
N GLY A 315 -2.55 -8.33 23.73
CA GLY A 315 -1.63 -7.66 24.66
C GLY A 315 -0.42 -7.15 23.89
N GLU A 316 0.78 -7.55 24.34
CA GLU A 316 2.06 -7.20 23.69
C GLU A 316 2.41 -8.07 22.47
N ARG A 317 1.56 -9.04 22.12
CA ARG A 317 1.80 -9.96 21.00
C ARG A 317 0.56 -10.14 20.13
N PRO A 318 0.73 -10.48 18.84
CA PRO A 318 -0.36 -10.91 17.98
C PRO A 318 -1.03 -12.18 18.51
N ALA A 319 -2.28 -12.40 18.08
CA ALA A 319 -2.98 -13.64 18.31
C ALA A 319 -3.16 -14.43 17.01
N THR A 320 -3.15 -15.75 17.15
CA THR A 320 -3.47 -16.69 16.08
C THR A 320 -4.71 -17.47 16.48
N VAL A 321 -5.69 -17.57 15.58
CA VAL A 321 -6.95 -18.29 15.79
C VAL A 321 -7.22 -19.27 14.65
N GLU A 322 -8.01 -20.30 14.91
CA GLU A 322 -8.49 -21.22 13.88
C GLU A 322 -10.02 -21.22 13.94
N LEU A 323 -10.66 -20.66 12.91
CA LEU A 323 -12.11 -20.54 12.82
C LEU A 323 -12.65 -21.72 12.01
N VAL A 324 -13.42 -22.60 12.66
CA VAL A 324 -14.06 -23.75 12.02
C VAL A 324 -15.52 -23.42 11.74
N LEU A 325 -15.92 -23.47 10.48
CA LEU A 325 -17.30 -23.28 10.04
C LEU A 325 -18.01 -24.63 9.90
N SER A 326 -19.11 -24.79 10.64
CA SER A 326 -20.02 -25.94 10.55
C SER A 326 -21.15 -25.63 9.57
N ARG A 327 -21.59 -26.62 8.79
CA ARG A 327 -22.73 -26.45 7.89
C ARG A 327 -24.03 -26.24 8.67
N GLU A 328 -24.92 -25.42 8.12
CA GLU A 328 -26.31 -25.28 8.58
C GLU A 328 -27.19 -26.46 8.13
#